data_AF-A0A0V0HH91-F1
#
_entry.id   AF-A0A0V0HH91-F1
#
_cell.length_a   1.000
_cell.length_b   1.000
_cell.length_c   1.000
_cell.angle_alpha   90.00
_cell.angle_beta   90.00
_cell.angle_gamma   90.00
#
_symmetry.space_group_name_H-M   'P 1'
#
loop_
_entity.id
_entity.type
_entity.pdbx_description
1 polymer ?
#
loop_
_entity_poly.entity_id
_entity_poly.type
_entity_poly.pdbx_seq_one_letter_code
_entity_poly.pdbx_strand_id
1 'polypeptide(L)'
;MCGCTSHRYGDAVARLRIFSSGELEITCECTPGCTEDKLTPAAFEKHSGRETARKWKNNVWIIVNGDKVPVVKTPLLKYYNKSLKHAISQNGKACHRDEFLRCTECNKDRRFRLRSKEECRTYHDALANVHWNCSCIPYDKFSCDDDEERASRRVYRGCSRSPTCKGCTTCVCFGCQICRFSDCTCQTCSDFTENAKG
;
A
#
# COMPACT_ATOMS: atom_id res chain seq x y z
N MET A 1 -16.77 0.79 -8.87
CA MET A 1 -17.29 1.96 -9.60
C MET A 1 -16.75 3.23 -8.97
N CYS A 2 -16.31 4.18 -9.78
CA CYS A 2 -15.92 5.52 -9.34
C CYS A 2 -16.72 6.58 -10.10
N GLY A 3 -16.57 7.84 -9.71
CA GLY A 3 -17.18 8.94 -10.44
C GLY A 3 -16.79 10.30 -9.89
N CYS A 4 -17.33 11.33 -10.52
CA CYS A 4 -17.18 12.72 -10.10
C CYS A 4 -18.52 13.44 -10.29
N THR A 5 -18.98 14.15 -9.27
CA THR A 5 -20.30 14.82 -9.30
C THR A 5 -20.13 16.28 -9.70
N SER A 6 -20.72 16.70 -10.82
CA SER A 6 -20.83 18.09 -11.24
C SER A 6 -22.16 18.69 -10.80
N HIS A 7 -22.16 19.95 -10.39
CA HIS A 7 -23.40 20.68 -10.09
C HIS A 7 -24.30 20.85 -11.31
N ARG A 8 -23.71 20.94 -12.50
CA ARG A 8 -24.45 21.20 -13.75
C ARG A 8 -24.93 19.90 -14.42
N TYR A 9 -24.14 18.84 -14.34
CA TYR A 9 -24.34 17.63 -15.14
C TYR A 9 -24.64 16.37 -14.32
N GLY A 10 -24.65 16.47 -12.99
CA GLY A 10 -24.81 15.30 -12.12
C GLY A 10 -23.55 14.42 -12.08
N ASP A 11 -23.73 13.11 -11.92
CA ASP A 11 -22.61 12.17 -11.80
C ASP A 11 -22.05 11.77 -13.17
N ALA A 12 -20.77 12.04 -13.39
CA ALA A 12 -19.99 11.32 -14.38
C ALA A 12 -19.49 10.01 -13.75
N VAL A 13 -19.96 8.86 -14.24
CA VAL A 13 -19.54 7.54 -13.76
C VAL A 13 -18.35 7.02 -14.56
N ALA A 14 -17.53 6.21 -13.91
CA ALA A 14 -16.32 5.63 -14.50
C ALA A 14 -15.84 4.40 -13.72
N ARG A 15 -14.78 3.77 -14.23
CA ARG A 15 -14.06 2.68 -13.56
C ARG A 15 -12.64 3.14 -13.22
N LEU A 16 -12.26 3.03 -11.95
CA LEU A 16 -10.92 3.33 -11.47
C LEU A 16 -10.08 2.04 -11.43
N ARG A 17 -8.96 2.04 -12.15
CA ARG A 17 -7.92 1.02 -12.08
C ARG A 17 -6.71 1.55 -11.32
N ILE A 18 -6.10 0.70 -10.51
CA ILE A 18 -4.89 1.01 -9.75
C ILE A 18 -3.80 0.06 -10.21
N PHE A 19 -2.76 0.60 -10.83
CA PHE A 19 -1.62 -0.19 -11.24
C PHE A 19 -0.71 -0.50 -10.06
N SER A 20 0.03 -1.58 -10.20
CA SER A 20 1.02 -2.00 -9.21
C SER A 20 2.19 -1.03 -9.08
N SER A 21 2.42 -0.18 -10.09
CA SER A 21 3.30 1.00 -10.06
C SER A 21 2.79 2.09 -9.11
N GLY A 22 1.51 2.04 -8.76
CA GLY A 22 0.79 3.08 -8.05
C GLY A 22 -0.01 4.00 -8.97
N GLU A 23 0.18 3.96 -10.28
CA GLU A 23 -0.58 4.82 -11.20
C GLU A 23 -2.08 4.54 -11.11
N LEU A 24 -2.86 5.62 -11.27
CA LEU A 24 -4.31 5.54 -11.34
C LEU A 24 -4.75 5.86 -12.76
N GLU A 25 -5.59 5.00 -13.30
CA GLU A 25 -6.26 5.19 -14.59
C GLU A 25 -7.77 5.14 -14.37
N ILE A 26 -8.47 6.04 -15.03
CA ILE A 26 -9.92 6.10 -15.04
C ILE A 26 -10.39 5.82 -16.45
N THR A 27 -11.17 4.76 -16.62
CA THR A 27 -11.93 4.48 -17.84
C THR A 27 -13.27 5.20 -17.75
N CYS A 28 -13.49 6.21 -18.57
CA CYS A 28 -14.69 7.04 -18.52
C CYS A 28 -15.90 6.28 -19.09
N GLU A 29 -17.02 6.30 -18.36
CA GLU A 29 -18.28 5.69 -18.79
C GLU A 29 -19.44 6.68 -18.62
N CYS A 30 -19.13 7.99 -18.68
CA CYS A 30 -20.08 9.05 -18.33
C CYS A 30 -21.29 9.13 -19.27
N THR A 31 -21.09 8.82 -20.56
CA THR A 31 -22.14 8.76 -21.58
C THR A 31 -21.82 7.69 -22.63
N PRO A 32 -22.85 7.07 -23.25
CA PRO A 32 -22.65 6.27 -24.45
C PRO A 32 -21.98 7.11 -25.54
N GLY A 33 -20.86 6.65 -26.08
CA GLY A 33 -20.10 7.35 -27.13
C GLY A 33 -19.07 8.37 -26.62
N CYS A 34 -18.77 8.40 -25.32
CA CYS A 34 -17.63 9.15 -24.82
C CYS A 34 -16.33 8.65 -25.47
N THR A 35 -15.58 9.56 -26.11
CA THR A 35 -14.33 9.23 -26.82
C THR A 35 -13.11 9.27 -25.90
N GLU A 36 -13.27 9.77 -24.68
CA GLU A 36 -12.21 9.85 -23.68
C GLU A 36 -12.14 8.50 -22.96
N ASP A 37 -11.30 7.58 -23.46
CA ASP A 37 -11.17 6.23 -22.90
C ASP A 37 -10.38 6.27 -21.58
N LYS A 38 -9.06 6.47 -21.65
CA LYS A 38 -8.15 6.37 -20.51
C LYS A 38 -7.69 7.73 -20.02
N LEU A 39 -8.16 8.12 -18.85
CA LEU A 39 -7.89 9.40 -18.22
C LEU A 39 -7.10 9.25 -16.92
N THR A 40 -6.23 10.22 -16.62
CA THR A 40 -5.77 10.39 -15.24
C THR A 40 -6.92 10.91 -14.37
N PRO A 41 -6.90 10.70 -13.04
CA PRO A 41 -7.95 11.24 -12.17
C PRO A 41 -8.16 12.75 -12.27
N ALA A 42 -7.08 13.51 -12.52
CA ALA A 42 -7.17 14.96 -12.73
C ALA A 42 -7.80 15.30 -14.10
N ALA A 43 -7.47 14.55 -15.15
CA ALA A 43 -8.09 14.73 -16.47
C ALA A 43 -9.58 14.36 -16.42
N PHE A 44 -9.95 13.31 -15.69
CA PHE A 44 -11.35 12.94 -15.47
C PHE A 44 -12.12 13.98 -14.66
N GLU A 45 -11.54 14.55 -13.59
CA GLU A 45 -12.16 15.68 -12.87
C GLU A 45 -12.48 16.84 -13.84
N LYS A 46 -11.51 17.19 -14.70
CA LYS A 46 -11.71 18.23 -15.72
C LYS A 46 -12.83 17.85 -16.70
N HIS A 47 -12.78 16.63 -17.24
CA HIS A 47 -13.76 16.09 -18.19
C HIS A 47 -15.18 16.06 -17.61
N SER A 48 -15.33 15.75 -16.32
CA SER A 48 -16.63 15.73 -15.62
C SER A 48 -17.27 17.12 -15.42
N GLY A 49 -16.67 18.19 -15.94
CA GLY A 49 -17.19 19.56 -15.81
C GLY A 49 -16.76 20.27 -14.53
N ARG A 50 -15.65 19.86 -13.90
CA ARG A 50 -15.02 20.54 -12.75
C ARG A 50 -13.68 21.20 -13.13
N GLU A 51 -13.65 21.93 -14.24
CA GLU A 51 -12.43 22.49 -14.84
C GLU A 51 -11.56 23.36 -13.93
N THR A 52 -12.16 24.05 -12.95
CA THR A 52 -11.46 24.94 -12.01
C THR A 52 -11.02 24.26 -10.72
N ALA A 53 -11.51 23.05 -10.45
CA ALA A 53 -11.13 22.31 -9.27
C ALA A 53 -9.83 21.56 -9.55
N ARG A 54 -8.75 21.89 -8.85
CA ARG A 54 -7.51 21.10 -8.83
C ARG A 54 -7.49 20.15 -7.63
N LYS A 55 -8.66 19.58 -7.30
CA LYS A 55 -8.90 18.85 -6.05
C LYS A 55 -9.50 17.47 -6.33
N TRP A 56 -9.09 16.80 -7.41
CA TRP A 56 -9.64 15.51 -7.82
C TRP A 56 -9.61 14.47 -6.70
N LYS A 57 -8.63 14.51 -5.78
CA LYS A 57 -8.57 13.62 -4.60
C LYS A 57 -9.84 13.72 -3.73
N ASN A 58 -10.44 14.90 -3.66
CA ASN A 58 -11.65 15.17 -2.90
C ASN A 58 -12.92 14.99 -3.76
N ASN A 59 -12.83 15.25 -5.06
CA ASN A 59 -14.00 15.33 -5.94
C ASN A 59 -14.31 14.01 -6.65
N VAL A 60 -13.28 13.22 -6.95
CA VAL A 60 -13.44 11.85 -7.42
C VAL A 60 -13.78 10.98 -6.22
N TRP A 61 -14.86 10.22 -6.33
CA TRP A 61 -15.35 9.29 -5.33
C TRP A 61 -15.34 7.86 -5.86
N ILE A 62 -15.35 6.90 -4.94
CA ILE A 62 -15.61 5.48 -5.20
C ILE A 62 -16.82 5.03 -4.39
N ILE A 63 -17.47 3.96 -4.82
CA ILE A 63 -18.52 3.32 -4.01
C ILE A 63 -17.87 2.33 -3.06
N VAL A 64 -18.07 2.52 -1.75
CA VAL A 64 -17.70 1.57 -0.68
C VAL A 64 -18.97 1.25 0.10
N ASN A 65 -19.37 -0.01 0.12
CA ASN A 65 -20.59 -0.46 0.81
C ASN A 65 -21.86 0.33 0.43
N GLY A 66 -21.96 0.79 -0.82
CA GLY A 66 -23.08 1.60 -1.31
C GLY A 66 -22.89 3.12 -1.18
N ASP A 67 -21.94 3.58 -0.37
CA ASP A 67 -21.69 5.00 -0.13
C ASP A 67 -20.64 5.59 -1.08
N LYS A 68 -20.87 6.82 -1.54
CA LYS A 68 -19.87 7.60 -2.27
C LYS A 68 -18.82 8.14 -1.30
N VAL A 69 -17.64 7.53 -1.31
CA VAL A 69 -16.51 7.94 -0.48
C VAL A 69 -15.47 8.66 -1.34
N PRO A 70 -15.12 9.93 -1.04
CA PRO A 70 -14.02 10.63 -1.72
C PRO A 70 -12.72 9.83 -1.68
N VAL A 71 -12.01 9.76 -2.80
CA VAL A 71 -10.78 8.96 -2.94
C VAL A 71 -9.75 9.33 -1.86
N VAL A 72 -9.67 10.59 -1.42
CA VAL A 72 -8.80 11.05 -0.31
C VAL A 72 -9.09 10.37 1.04
N LYS A 73 -10.34 9.98 1.28
CA LYS A 73 -10.76 9.29 2.51
C LYS A 73 -10.55 7.78 2.42
N THR A 74 -10.15 7.28 1.25
CA THR A 74 -9.92 5.86 1.01
C THR A 74 -8.43 5.51 1.17
N PRO A 75 -8.11 4.24 1.44
CA PRO A 75 -6.73 3.75 1.37
C PRO A 75 -6.10 3.82 -0.03
N LEU A 76 -6.87 4.03 -1.11
CA LEU A 76 -6.40 3.90 -2.50
C LEU A 76 -5.31 4.90 -2.88
N LEU A 77 -5.36 6.12 -2.34
CA LEU A 77 -4.30 7.11 -2.59
C LEU A 77 -2.93 6.71 -2.03
N LYS A 78 -2.83 5.67 -1.20
CA LYS A 78 -1.52 5.14 -0.76
C LYS A 78 -0.72 4.57 -1.92
N TYR A 79 -1.40 3.94 -2.89
CA TYR A 79 -0.80 3.43 -4.12
C TYR A 79 -0.47 4.58 -5.08
N TYR A 80 -1.40 5.52 -5.27
CA TYR A 80 -1.16 6.71 -6.10
C TYR A 80 -0.06 7.64 -5.63
N ASN A 81 0.01 7.90 -4.32
CA ASN A 81 1.10 8.73 -3.83
C ASN A 81 2.45 8.00 -3.98
N LYS A 82 2.49 6.66 -4.13
CA LYS A 82 3.70 5.86 -4.43
C LYS A 82 4.22 6.06 -5.87
N SER A 83 3.36 6.37 -6.85
CA SER A 83 3.80 6.68 -8.22
C SER A 83 4.24 8.14 -8.39
N LEU A 84 3.59 9.08 -7.69
CA LEU A 84 4.01 10.50 -7.68
C LEU A 84 5.26 10.75 -6.83
N LYS A 85 5.46 9.92 -5.80
CA LYS A 85 6.68 9.84 -4.99
C LYS A 85 6.74 8.39 -4.56
N HIS A 86 7.71 7.60 -5.04
CA HIS A 86 8.10 6.36 -4.35
C HIS A 86 7.93 6.60 -2.84
N ALA A 87 7.31 5.71 -2.05
CA ALA A 87 7.00 5.99 -0.65
C ALA A 87 8.28 6.30 0.13
N ILE A 88 8.70 7.56 0.08
CA ILE A 88 10.04 8.00 0.35
C ILE A 88 9.88 8.76 1.65
N SER A 89 10.50 8.24 2.72
CA SER A 89 10.92 9.02 3.89
C SER A 89 11.59 10.32 3.42
N GLN A 90 11.71 11.36 4.25
CA GLN A 90 12.38 12.62 3.85
C GLN A 90 13.80 12.43 3.21
N ASN A 91 14.38 11.23 3.26
CA ASN A 91 15.65 10.79 2.68
C ASN A 91 15.59 9.73 1.55
N GLY A 92 14.54 9.62 0.75
CA GLY A 92 14.56 8.71 -0.42
C GLY A 92 14.19 7.23 -0.20
N LYS A 93 13.71 6.79 0.98
CA LYS A 93 13.54 5.35 1.30
C LYS A 93 12.13 4.89 1.64
N ALA A 94 11.76 3.70 1.17
CA ALA A 94 10.55 2.95 1.55
C ALA A 94 10.42 2.84 3.08
N CYS A 95 9.32 3.35 3.62
CA CYS A 95 8.99 3.22 5.04
C CYS A 95 7.88 2.17 5.18
N HIS A 96 8.23 0.89 5.20
CA HIS A 96 7.35 -0.12 5.80
C HIS A 96 7.64 -0.16 7.29
N ARG A 97 6.62 -0.39 8.12
CA ARG A 97 6.82 -0.66 9.54
C ARG A 97 7.61 -1.95 9.73
N ASP A 98 8.31 -2.07 10.85
CA ASP A 98 8.97 -3.32 11.22
C ASP A 98 7.95 -4.38 11.63
N GLU A 99 8.22 -5.62 11.24
CA GLU A 99 7.47 -6.78 11.67
C GLU A 99 8.29 -7.66 12.61
N PHE A 100 7.62 -8.55 13.32
CA PHE A 100 8.25 -9.45 14.27
C PHE A 100 7.79 -10.87 13.99
N LEU A 101 8.69 -11.81 14.14
CA LEU A 101 8.40 -13.23 14.04
C LEU A 101 8.90 -13.95 15.28
N ARG A 102 8.11 -14.92 15.75
CA ARG A 102 8.43 -15.68 16.95
C ARG A 102 9.25 -16.91 16.59
N CYS A 103 10.36 -17.11 17.29
CA CYS A 103 11.20 -18.29 17.13
C CYS A 103 10.47 -19.53 17.64
N THR A 104 10.41 -20.61 16.85
CA THR A 104 9.76 -21.86 17.26
C THR A 104 10.46 -22.57 18.41
N GLU A 105 11.79 -22.39 18.55
CA GLU A 105 12.60 -23.07 19.57
C GLU A 105 12.58 -22.35 20.93
N CYS A 106 12.77 -21.03 20.95
CA CYS A 106 12.93 -20.27 22.19
C CYS A 106 11.77 -19.31 22.51
N ASN A 107 10.76 -19.23 21.64
CA ASN A 107 9.58 -18.36 21.78
C ASN A 107 9.84 -16.84 21.84
N LYS A 108 11.08 -16.39 21.63
CA LYS A 108 11.42 -14.97 21.54
C LYS A 108 10.98 -14.38 20.20
N ASP A 109 10.45 -13.17 20.21
CA ASP A 109 10.13 -12.38 19.02
C ASP A 109 11.40 -11.70 18.48
N ARG A 110 11.69 -11.87 17.19
CA ARG A 110 12.79 -11.18 16.49
C ARG A 110 12.25 -10.18 15.47
N ARG A 111 12.89 -9.03 15.38
CA ARG A 111 12.50 -7.91 14.52
C ARG A 111 13.02 -8.08 13.10
N PHE A 112 12.15 -7.87 12.13
CA PHE A 112 12.46 -7.71 10.72
C PHE A 112 12.29 -6.25 10.32
N ARG A 113 13.37 -5.62 9.89
CA ARG A 113 13.32 -4.31 9.22
C ARG A 113 12.79 -4.55 7.81
N LEU A 114 11.85 -3.74 7.34
CA LEU A 114 11.21 -3.95 6.03
C LEU A 114 11.50 -2.77 5.07
N ARG A 115 12.74 -2.29 5.00
CA ARG A 115 13.11 -1.07 4.27
C ARG A 115 13.54 -1.34 2.83
N SER A 116 14.09 -2.51 2.54
CA SER A 116 14.48 -2.92 1.18
C SER A 116 13.67 -4.11 0.67
N LYS A 117 13.83 -4.41 -0.62
CA LYS A 117 13.19 -5.57 -1.25
C LYS A 117 13.76 -6.88 -0.68
N GLU A 118 15.06 -6.92 -0.43
CA GLU A 118 15.79 -8.06 0.14
C GLU A 118 15.36 -8.33 1.59
N GLU A 119 15.23 -7.27 2.40
CA GLU A 119 14.74 -7.41 3.77
C GLU A 119 13.27 -7.88 3.80
N CYS A 120 12.44 -7.36 2.88
CA CYS A 120 11.06 -7.86 2.72
C CYS A 120 11.04 -9.33 2.30
N ARG A 121 11.88 -9.74 1.34
CA ARG A 121 11.98 -11.13 0.88
C ARG A 121 12.36 -12.06 2.03
N THR A 122 13.35 -11.67 2.82
CA THR A 122 13.79 -12.45 3.98
C THR A 122 12.69 -12.65 5.02
N TYR A 123 11.88 -11.61 5.28
CA TYR A 123 10.70 -11.76 6.13
C TYR A 123 9.66 -12.72 5.54
N HIS A 124 9.41 -12.66 4.24
CA HIS A 124 8.49 -13.59 3.56
C HIS A 124 8.98 -15.04 3.61
N ASP A 125 10.29 -15.27 3.42
CA ASP A 125 10.89 -16.60 3.53
C ASP A 125 10.81 -17.14 4.95
N ALA A 126 11.09 -16.28 5.94
CA ALA A 126 10.96 -16.61 7.35
C ALA A 126 9.51 -16.96 7.71
N LEU A 127 8.53 -16.20 7.22
CA LEU A 127 7.11 -16.43 7.47
C LEU A 127 6.61 -17.73 6.81
N ALA A 128 7.17 -18.11 5.67
CA ALA A 128 6.84 -19.34 4.96
C ALA A 128 7.48 -20.59 5.60
N ASN A 129 8.57 -20.42 6.37
CA ASN A 129 9.25 -21.50 7.04
C ASN A 129 8.58 -21.85 8.39
N VAL A 130 7.89 -22.98 8.44
CA VAL A 130 7.19 -23.48 9.64
C VAL A 130 8.15 -23.78 10.80
N HIS A 131 9.42 -24.06 10.50
CA HIS A 131 10.47 -24.35 11.49
C HIS A 131 11.42 -23.16 11.70
N TRP A 132 10.93 -21.95 11.41
CA TRP A 132 11.75 -20.76 11.54
C TRP A 132 12.21 -20.52 12.98
N ASN A 133 13.52 -20.39 13.15
CA ASN A 133 14.15 -20.14 14.44
C ASN A 133 15.24 -19.05 14.32
N CYS A 134 15.83 -18.66 15.44
CA CYS A 134 16.79 -17.54 15.50
C CYS A 134 17.98 -17.72 14.54
N SER A 135 18.44 -18.96 14.35
CA SER A 135 19.58 -19.26 13.46
C SER A 135 19.26 -19.08 11.98
N CYS A 136 17.98 -18.99 11.61
CA CYS A 136 17.53 -18.75 10.24
C CYS A 136 17.67 -17.28 9.80
N ILE A 137 18.11 -16.35 10.67
CA ILE A 137 18.33 -14.94 10.30
C ILE A 137 19.62 -14.82 9.47
N PRO A 138 19.58 -14.32 8.22
CA PRO A 138 20.73 -14.45 7.32
C PRO A 138 21.81 -13.36 7.47
N TYR A 139 21.54 -12.25 8.14
CA TYR A 139 22.46 -11.09 8.20
C TYR A 139 22.95 -10.72 9.60
N ASP A 140 22.25 -11.16 10.65
CA ASP A 140 22.72 -11.06 12.03
C ASP A 140 22.84 -12.49 12.58
N LYS A 141 24.01 -12.87 13.09
CA LYS A 141 24.19 -14.17 13.77
C LYS A 141 23.41 -14.16 15.09
N PHE A 142 22.10 -14.34 14.99
CA PHE A 142 21.20 -14.44 16.13
C PHE A 142 21.08 -15.89 16.58
N SER A 143 21.24 -16.12 17.86
CA SER A 143 21.04 -17.40 18.52
C SER A 143 19.79 -17.37 19.40
N CYS A 144 19.40 -18.55 19.89
CA CYS A 144 18.34 -18.64 20.88
C CYS A 144 18.78 -18.11 22.25
N ASP A 145 20.09 -18.01 22.51
CA ASP A 145 20.63 -17.52 23.77
C ASP A 145 20.56 -16.00 23.87
N ASP A 146 20.63 -15.30 22.73
CA ASP A 146 20.52 -13.84 22.69
C ASP A 146 19.19 -13.33 23.27
N ASP A 147 19.27 -12.23 24.01
CA ASP A 147 18.11 -11.61 24.66
C ASP A 147 17.04 -11.16 23.65
N GLU A 148 15.78 -11.23 24.08
CA GLU A 148 14.66 -10.64 23.32
C GLU A 148 14.74 -9.12 23.38
N GLU A 149 14.30 -8.45 22.31
CA GLU A 149 14.12 -7.01 22.35
C GLU A 149 13.08 -6.59 23.42
N ARG A 150 13.50 -5.72 24.33
CA ARG A 150 12.68 -5.16 25.41
C ARG A 150 11.32 -4.66 24.89
N ALA A 151 10.25 -4.92 25.64
CA ALA A 151 8.89 -4.52 25.26
C ALA A 151 8.74 -3.02 24.98
N SER A 152 9.42 -2.15 25.76
CA SER A 152 9.43 -0.70 25.56
C SER A 152 10.06 -0.25 24.24
N ARG A 153 10.86 -1.11 23.59
CA ARG A 153 11.47 -0.84 22.28
C ARG A 153 10.63 -1.38 21.12
N ARG A 154 9.84 -2.44 21.34
CA ARG A 154 8.92 -3.01 20.33
C ARG A 154 7.86 -2.04 19.81
N VAL A 155 7.56 -0.96 20.54
CA VAL A 155 6.64 0.10 20.08
C VAL A 155 7.23 0.94 18.93
N TYR A 156 8.55 1.02 18.82
CA TYR A 156 9.22 1.78 17.77
C TYR A 156 9.32 0.97 16.50
N ARG A 157 8.34 1.12 15.60
CA ARG A 157 8.24 0.33 14.36
C ARG A 157 8.80 1.05 13.12
N GLY A 158 9.55 2.14 13.32
CA GLY A 158 10.21 2.88 12.25
C GLY A 158 9.29 3.77 11.40
N CYS A 159 8.14 4.18 11.93
CA CYS A 159 7.27 5.16 11.28
C CYS A 159 7.91 6.55 11.30
N SER A 160 7.96 7.21 10.13
CA SER A 160 8.54 8.56 10.00
C SER A 160 7.71 9.67 10.64
N ARG A 161 6.41 9.44 10.90
CA ARG A 161 5.50 10.45 11.47
C ARG A 161 5.44 10.44 12.98
N SER A 162 5.61 9.27 13.60
CA SER A 162 5.52 9.12 15.04
C SER A 162 6.27 7.85 15.46
N PRO A 163 7.21 7.93 16.43
CA PRO A 163 7.97 6.78 16.88
C PRO A 163 7.08 5.64 17.40
N THR A 164 6.00 5.93 18.11
CA THR A 164 5.08 4.96 18.73
C THR A 164 3.84 4.69 17.87
N CYS A 165 3.92 4.97 16.57
CA CYS A 165 2.80 4.79 15.65
C CYS A 165 2.29 3.34 15.65
N LYS A 166 1.00 3.15 16.00
CA LYS A 166 0.34 1.83 15.97
C LYS A 166 0.05 1.30 14.56
N GLY A 167 0.24 2.13 13.54
CA GLY A 167 0.02 1.81 12.14
C GLY A 167 -0.73 2.93 11.44
N CYS A 168 0.00 3.80 10.73
CA CYS A 168 -0.61 4.84 9.92
C CYS A 168 -0.53 4.50 8.44
N THR A 169 -1.23 5.28 7.64
CA THR A 169 -1.25 5.18 6.19
C THR A 169 0.11 5.36 5.51
N THR A 170 1.11 5.88 6.22
CA THR A 170 2.47 6.13 5.70
C THR A 170 3.43 4.99 5.98
N CYS A 171 3.26 4.23 7.08
CA CYS A 171 4.17 3.14 7.45
C CYS A 171 3.58 1.74 7.20
N VAL A 172 2.26 1.58 7.20
CA VAL A 172 1.63 0.30 6.88
C VAL A 172 1.50 0.18 5.37
N CYS A 173 2.19 -0.80 4.78
CA CYS A 173 2.11 -1.07 3.35
C CYS A 173 1.05 -2.12 3.04
N PHE A 174 0.06 -1.72 2.24
CA PHE A 174 -1.02 -2.59 1.77
C PHE A 174 -0.62 -3.37 0.49
N GLY A 175 0.51 -3.01 -0.14
CA GLY A 175 1.10 -3.72 -1.27
C GLY A 175 1.95 -2.79 -2.13
N CYS A 176 3.08 -3.28 -2.62
CA CYS A 176 3.89 -2.63 -3.67
C CYS A 176 4.96 -3.61 -4.16
N GLN A 177 5.64 -3.22 -5.24
CA GLN A 177 6.72 -3.99 -5.85
C GLN A 177 7.96 -4.27 -4.95
N ILE A 178 8.07 -3.59 -3.80
CA ILE A 178 9.16 -3.84 -2.84
C ILE A 178 8.83 -5.02 -1.91
N CYS A 179 7.57 -5.18 -1.51
CA CYS A 179 7.16 -6.17 -0.50
C CYS A 179 6.14 -7.18 -1.04
N ARG A 180 5.98 -7.24 -2.36
CA ARG A 180 5.11 -8.20 -3.03
C ARG A 180 5.92 -8.93 -4.08
N PHE A 181 5.83 -10.25 -4.04
CA PHE A 181 6.67 -11.17 -4.79
C PHE A 181 5.74 -12.15 -5.50
N SER A 182 5.92 -12.31 -6.80
CA SER A 182 5.08 -13.20 -7.63
C SER A 182 5.29 -14.69 -7.30
N ASP A 183 6.45 -15.02 -6.76
CA ASP A 183 6.88 -16.34 -6.30
C ASP A 183 6.54 -16.61 -4.82
N CYS A 184 5.94 -15.65 -4.10
CA CYS A 184 5.51 -15.85 -2.72
C CYS A 184 4.03 -16.24 -2.66
N THR A 185 3.74 -17.33 -1.95
CA THR A 185 2.39 -17.90 -1.81
C THR A 185 1.58 -17.32 -0.65
N CYS A 186 2.09 -16.31 0.07
CA CYS A 186 1.32 -15.71 1.16
C CYS A 186 0.11 -14.94 0.61
N GLN A 187 -1.01 -14.95 1.34
CA GLN A 187 -2.28 -14.37 0.88
C GLN A 187 -2.11 -12.95 0.34
N THR A 188 -1.36 -12.11 1.06
CA THR A 188 -1.15 -10.71 0.67
C THR A 188 -0.36 -10.56 -0.65
N CYS A 189 0.55 -11.49 -0.96
CA CYS A 189 1.27 -11.54 -2.23
C CYS A 189 0.39 -12.06 -3.35
N SER A 190 -0.37 -13.13 -3.10
CA SER A 190 -1.34 -13.67 -4.05
C SER A 190 -2.38 -12.63 -4.43
N ASP A 191 -3.04 -12.01 -3.44
CA ASP A 191 -4.04 -10.96 -3.63
C ASP A 191 -3.48 -9.81 -4.47
N PHE A 192 -2.27 -9.35 -4.15
CA PHE A 192 -1.65 -8.26 -4.89
C PHE A 192 -1.32 -8.65 -6.34
N THR A 193 -0.79 -9.85 -6.56
CA THR A 193 -0.34 -10.31 -7.87
C THR A 193 -1.53 -10.62 -8.79
N GLU A 194 -2.60 -11.19 -8.26
CA GLU A 194 -3.85 -11.43 -9.00
C GLU A 194 -4.53 -10.12 -9.39
N ASN A 195 -4.67 -9.19 -8.44
CA ASN A 195 -5.27 -7.88 -8.72
C ASN A 195 -4.42 -7.03 -9.68
N ALA A 196 -3.10 -7.24 -9.73
CA ALA A 196 -2.21 -6.53 -10.65
C ALA A 196 -2.27 -7.04 -12.10
N LYS A 197 -2.79 -8.25 -12.34
CA LYS A 197 -2.98 -8.82 -13.70
C LYS A 197 -4.25 -8.29 -14.39
N GLY A 198 -5.17 -7.70 -13.63
CA GLY A 198 -6.46 -7.17 -14.08
C GLY A 198 -6.42 -5.72 -14.50
#